data_AF-A0A359LGR5-F1
#
_entry.id   AF-A0A359LGR5-F1
#
_cell.length_a   1.000
_cell.length_b   1.000
_cell.length_c   1.000
_cell.angle_alpha   90.00
_cell.angle_beta   90.00
_cell.angle_gamma   90.00
#
_symmetry.space_group_name_H-M   'P 1'
#
loop_
_entity.id
_entity.type
_entity.pdbx_description
1 polymer ?
#
loop_
_entity_poly.entity_id
_entity_poly.type
_entity_poly.pdbx_seq_one_letter_code
_entity_poly.pdbx_strand_id
1 'polypeptide(L)'
;MMWLRKSKKGFTLIELMVVVAIIGVLALLGLRLYTGQQQKAKNAIVKANAGTIQTLIQAELADETVATLANKSYMDNIVNNAGIHNPFSGNPQTDSHYATAEPVESSGTEGEIYVWYDASDLVFHVNGWGAGPSKVYDNDLTARK
;
A
#
# COMPACT_ATOMS: atom_id res chain seq x y z
N MET A 1 -4.85 -41.62 -57.06
CA MET A 1 -5.11 -40.55 -56.06
C MET A 1 -4.99 -41.18 -54.67
N MET A 2 -3.94 -40.88 -53.90
CA MET A 2 -3.70 -41.49 -52.59
C MET A 2 -4.33 -40.61 -51.50
N TRP A 3 -5.34 -41.12 -50.80
CA TRP A 3 -6.04 -40.41 -49.74
C TRP A 3 -5.27 -40.60 -48.43
N LEU A 4 -4.57 -39.54 -47.98
CA LEU A 4 -3.89 -39.51 -46.69
C LEU A 4 -4.95 -39.49 -45.56
N ARG A 5 -5.20 -40.66 -44.97
CA ARG A 5 -5.98 -40.77 -43.72
C ARG A 5 -5.23 -40.07 -42.59
N LYS A 6 -5.64 -38.86 -42.23
CA LYS A 6 -5.22 -38.20 -40.97
C LYS A 6 -5.71 -39.06 -39.80
N SER A 7 -4.78 -39.65 -39.04
CA SER A 7 -5.13 -40.32 -37.79
C SER A 7 -5.68 -39.29 -36.80
N LYS A 8 -6.95 -39.44 -36.41
CA LYS A 8 -7.50 -38.65 -35.31
C LYS A 8 -7.01 -39.27 -34.02
N LYS A 9 -5.92 -38.74 -33.45
CA LYS A 9 -5.53 -39.03 -32.07
C LYS A 9 -6.55 -38.35 -31.15
N GLY A 10 -7.41 -39.14 -30.52
CA GLY A 10 -8.30 -38.68 -29.45
C GLY A 10 -7.53 -38.60 -28.14
N PHE A 11 -7.76 -37.53 -27.38
CA PHE A 11 -7.26 -37.41 -26.00
C PHE A 11 -8.05 -38.38 -25.12
N THR A 12 -7.39 -39.12 -24.23
CA THR A 12 -8.09 -40.04 -23.33
C THR A 12 -8.72 -39.27 -22.16
N LEU A 13 -9.88 -39.74 -21.67
CA LEU A 13 -10.52 -39.14 -20.49
C LEU A 13 -9.60 -39.20 -19.27
N ILE A 14 -8.80 -40.27 -19.15
CA ILE A 14 -7.88 -40.44 -18.03
C ILE A 14 -6.72 -39.43 -18.07
N GLU A 15 -6.18 -39.11 -19.25
CA GLU A 15 -5.19 -38.03 -19.39
C GLU A 15 -5.75 -36.70 -18.91
N LEU A 16 -7.00 -36.40 -19.24
CA LEU A 16 -7.65 -35.17 -18.81
C LEU A 16 -7.89 -35.16 -17.29
N MET A 17 -8.28 -36.30 -16.70
CA MET A 17 -8.47 -36.44 -15.26
C MET A 17 -7.17 -36.22 -14.48
N VAL A 18 -6.05 -36.79 -14.93
CA VAL A 18 -4.74 -36.61 -14.28
C VAL A 18 -4.30 -35.15 -14.34
N VAL A 19 -4.52 -34.46 -15.47
CA VAL A 19 -4.16 -33.05 -15.62
C VAL A 19 -4.95 -32.16 -14.65
N VAL A 20 -6.27 -32.35 -14.55
CA VAL A 20 -7.10 -31.56 -13.62
C VAL A 20 -6.73 -31.84 -12.17
N ALA A 21 -6.39 -33.09 -11.82
CA ALA A 21 -5.91 -33.44 -10.49
C ALA A 21 -4.61 -32.71 -10.13
N ILE A 22 -3.64 -32.65 -11.05
CA ILE A 22 -2.36 -31.95 -10.84
C ILE A 22 -2.59 -30.43 -10.70
N ILE A 23 -3.40 -29.83 -11.59
CA ILE A 23 -3.72 -28.39 -11.52
C ILE A 23 -4.44 -28.06 -10.20
N GLY A 24 -5.32 -28.93 -9.72
CA GLY A 24 -6.01 -28.76 -8.43
C GLY A 24 -5.04 -28.68 -7.25
N VAL A 25 -4.04 -29.57 -7.20
CA VAL A 25 -3.01 -29.54 -6.15
C VAL A 25 -2.13 -28.29 -6.25
N LEU A 26 -1.69 -27.92 -7.46
CA LEU A 26 -0.87 -26.74 -7.69
C LEU A 26 -1.59 -25.44 -7.33
N ALA A 27 -2.88 -25.33 -7.66
CA ALA A 27 -3.69 -24.16 -7.34
C ALA A 27 -3.84 -23.95 -5.82
N LEU A 28 -4.04 -25.03 -5.05
CA LEU A 28 -4.13 -24.97 -3.60
C LEU A 28 -2.83 -24.48 -2.93
N LEU A 29 -1.68 -24.93 -3.42
CA LEU A 29 -0.38 -24.45 -2.93
C LEU A 29 -0.10 -23.01 -3.37
N GLY A 30 -0.42 -22.67 -4.61
CA GLY A 30 -0.23 -21.32 -5.17
C GLY A 30 -1.01 -20.24 -4.44
N LEU A 31 -2.24 -20.54 -4.00
CA LEU A 31 -3.10 -19.56 -3.32
C LEU A 31 -2.48 -19.04 -2.00
N ARG A 32 -1.87 -19.92 -1.19
CA ARG A 32 -1.26 -19.50 0.09
C ARG A 32 -0.06 -18.59 -0.10
N LEU A 33 0.72 -18.81 -1.15
CA LEU A 33 1.87 -17.95 -1.47
C LEU A 33 1.41 -16.59 -1.99
N TYR A 34 0.34 -16.57 -2.78
CA TYR A 34 -0.17 -15.37 -3.42
C TYR A 34 -0.68 -14.32 -2.43
N THR A 35 -1.41 -14.72 -1.38
CA THR A 35 -1.99 -13.79 -0.40
C THR A 35 -0.92 -13.02 0.38
N GLY A 36 0.16 -13.69 0.81
CA GLY A 36 1.27 -13.03 1.50
C GLY A 36 2.06 -12.07 0.61
N GLN A 37 2.22 -12.40 -0.68
CA GLN A 37 2.87 -11.50 -1.63
C GLN A 37 2.02 -10.26 -1.94
N GLN A 38 0.70 -10.42 -2.04
CA GLN A 38 -0.22 -9.29 -2.18
C GLN A 38 -0.11 -8.32 -1.00
N GLN A 39 -0.11 -8.81 0.24
CA GLN A 39 0.03 -7.96 1.43
C GLN A 39 1.37 -7.20 1.43
N LYS A 40 2.47 -7.87 1.08
CA LYS A 40 3.79 -7.23 0.94
C LYS A 40 3.80 -6.14 -0.13
N ALA A 41 3.17 -6.40 -1.28
CA ALA A 41 3.06 -5.41 -2.35
C ALA A 41 2.22 -4.20 -1.91
N LYS A 42 1.09 -4.42 -1.22
CA LYS A 42 0.27 -3.34 -0.66
C LYS A 42 1.06 -2.53 0.38
N ASN A 43 1.78 -3.17 1.30
CA ASN A 43 2.65 -2.46 2.26
C ASN A 43 3.73 -1.62 1.55
N ALA A 44 4.31 -2.11 0.46
CA ALA A 44 5.28 -1.34 -0.32
C ALA A 44 4.66 -0.09 -0.95
N ILE A 45 3.40 -0.16 -1.40
CA ILE A 45 2.66 1.01 -1.89
C ILE A 45 2.41 2.01 -0.75
N VAL A 46 2.01 1.56 0.44
CA VAL A 46 1.83 2.44 1.61
C VAL A 46 3.14 3.14 1.98
N LYS A 47 4.27 2.43 1.95
CA LYS A 47 5.60 3.03 2.14
C LYS A 47 5.89 4.14 1.11
N ALA A 48 5.62 3.88 -0.16
CA ALA A 48 5.80 4.86 -1.22
C ALA A 48 4.86 6.08 -1.05
N ASN A 49 3.61 5.86 -0.64
CA ASN A 49 2.65 6.93 -0.34
C ASN A 49 3.15 7.81 0.83
N ALA A 50 3.59 7.21 1.94
CA ALA A 50 4.19 7.94 3.05
C ALA A 50 5.41 8.77 2.60
N GLY A 51 6.30 8.20 1.78
CA GLY A 51 7.44 8.93 1.21
C GLY A 51 7.03 10.09 0.30
N THR A 52 5.96 9.92 -0.47
CA THR A 52 5.39 10.99 -1.31
C THR A 52 4.89 12.15 -0.45
N ILE A 53 4.13 11.85 0.61
CA ILE A 53 3.63 12.88 1.53
C ILE A 53 4.79 13.57 2.25
N GLN A 54 5.79 12.83 2.73
CA GLN A 54 6.98 13.43 3.35
C GLN A 54 7.70 14.39 2.40
N THR A 55 7.86 14.02 1.14
CA THR A 55 8.52 14.87 0.12
C THR A 55 7.70 16.13 -0.15
N LEU A 56 6.37 16.02 -0.21
CA LEU A 56 5.48 17.17 -0.39
C LEU A 56 5.52 18.13 0.80
N ILE A 57 5.47 17.60 2.03
CA ILE A 57 5.63 18.42 3.24
C ILE A 57 6.99 19.13 3.23
N GLN A 58 8.06 18.41 2.88
CA GLN A 58 9.40 19.00 2.80
C GLN A 58 9.49 20.11 1.75
N ALA A 59 8.77 19.99 0.62
CA ALA A 59 8.70 21.02 -0.40
C ALA A 59 7.92 22.26 0.10
N GLU A 60 6.75 22.06 0.71
CA GLU A 60 5.94 23.15 1.28
C GLU A 60 6.69 23.89 2.40
N LEU A 61 7.52 23.20 3.20
CA LEU A 61 8.35 23.84 4.23
C LEU A 61 9.43 24.78 3.68
N ALA A 62 9.81 24.62 2.40
CA ALA A 62 10.74 25.54 1.76
C ALA A 62 10.08 26.90 1.50
N ASP A 63 8.81 26.90 1.10
CA ASP A 63 8.06 28.09 0.72
C ASP A 63 7.32 28.72 1.90
N GLU A 64 6.81 27.90 2.82
CA GLU A 64 5.95 28.31 3.93
C GLU A 64 6.63 28.19 5.30
N THR A 65 5.89 28.59 6.36
CA THR A 65 6.33 28.44 7.74
C THR A 65 5.79 27.17 8.38
N VAL A 66 6.51 26.65 9.38
CA VAL A 66 6.04 25.52 10.20
C VAL A 66 4.68 25.82 10.83
N ALA A 67 4.44 27.07 11.27
CA ALA A 67 3.16 27.48 11.84
C ALA A 67 1.99 27.41 10.84
N THR A 68 2.25 27.66 9.55
CA THR A 68 1.25 27.50 8.48
C THR A 68 0.90 26.02 8.29
N LEU A 69 1.92 25.16 8.20
CA LEU A 69 1.74 23.72 7.92
C LEU A 69 1.25 22.93 9.13
N ALA A 70 1.49 23.38 10.36
CA ALA A 70 1.03 22.75 11.61
C ALA A 70 -0.48 22.94 11.83
N ASN A 71 -1.27 22.75 10.77
CA ASN A 71 -2.71 22.90 10.70
C ASN A 71 -3.30 21.72 9.92
N LYS A 72 -4.29 21.04 10.51
CA LYS A 72 -4.94 19.87 9.89
C LYS A 72 -5.46 20.16 8.48
N SER A 73 -6.11 21.30 8.25
CA SER A 73 -6.67 21.63 6.94
C SER A 73 -5.58 21.81 5.88
N TYR A 74 -4.45 22.41 6.23
CA TYR A 74 -3.31 22.49 5.30
C TYR A 74 -2.77 21.11 4.97
N MET A 75 -2.60 20.26 5.98
CA MET A 75 -2.09 18.90 5.78
C MET A 75 -3.05 18.02 4.97
N ASP A 76 -4.36 18.15 5.21
CA ASP A 76 -5.40 17.48 4.42
C ASP A 76 -5.32 17.93 2.96
N ASN A 77 -5.09 19.21 2.67
CA ASN A 77 -4.92 19.69 1.29
C ASN A 77 -3.68 19.08 0.61
N ILE A 78 -2.56 18.96 1.32
CA ILE A 78 -1.34 18.30 0.80
C ILE A 78 -1.66 16.85 0.42
N VAL A 79 -2.33 16.11 1.32
CA VAL A 79 -2.66 14.69 1.09
C VAL A 79 -3.69 14.51 -0.01
N ASN A 80 -4.74 15.34 -0.05
CA ASN A 80 -5.75 15.32 -1.11
C ASN A 80 -5.12 15.58 -2.50
N ASN A 81 -4.23 16.57 -2.59
CA ASN A 81 -3.58 16.95 -3.83
C ASN A 81 -2.50 15.95 -4.28
N ALA A 82 -1.99 15.12 -3.36
CA ALA A 82 -1.04 14.06 -3.68
C ALA A 82 -1.65 12.95 -4.55
N GLY A 83 -2.98 12.80 -4.57
CA GLY A 83 -3.67 11.80 -5.39
C GLY A 83 -3.38 10.35 -4.99
N ILE A 84 -2.90 10.13 -3.76
CA ILE A 84 -2.56 8.80 -3.25
C ILE A 84 -3.83 8.00 -2.92
N HIS A 85 -3.74 6.69 -3.12
CA HIS A 85 -4.85 5.76 -2.85
C HIS A 85 -4.41 4.70 -1.84
N ASN A 86 -5.37 4.28 -1.01
CA ASN A 86 -5.19 3.19 -0.08
C ASN A 86 -5.19 1.85 -0.85
N PRO A 87 -4.10 1.06 -0.83
CA PRO A 87 -4.00 -0.19 -1.60
C PRO A 87 -4.82 -1.36 -1.02
N PHE A 88 -5.35 -1.22 0.20
CA PHE A 88 -6.20 -2.21 0.87
C PHE A 88 -7.68 -1.99 0.55
N SER A 89 -8.16 -0.76 0.66
CA SER A 89 -9.56 -0.40 0.39
C SER A 89 -9.82 0.05 -1.05
N GLY A 90 -8.80 0.53 -1.75
CA GLY A 90 -8.92 1.11 -3.10
C GLY A 90 -9.42 2.56 -3.13
N ASN A 91 -9.78 3.13 -1.97
CA ASN A 91 -10.28 4.49 -1.89
C ASN A 91 -9.14 5.51 -1.96
N PRO A 92 -9.38 6.71 -2.50
CA PRO A 92 -8.43 7.82 -2.39
C PRO A 92 -8.25 8.18 -0.93
N GLN A 93 -7.03 8.57 -0.55
CA GLN A 93 -6.80 9.14 0.78
C GLN A 93 -7.08 10.64 0.74
N THR A 94 -8.05 11.07 1.54
CA THR A 94 -8.48 12.47 1.59
C THR A 94 -8.23 13.16 2.93
N ASP A 95 -7.84 12.39 3.95
CA ASP A 95 -7.50 12.89 5.28
C ASP A 95 -6.04 12.57 5.57
N SER A 96 -5.31 13.56 6.10
CA SER A 96 -3.93 13.41 6.54
C SER A 96 -3.79 12.70 7.89
N HIS A 97 -4.89 12.49 8.60
CA HIS A 97 -4.92 12.03 9.99
C HIS A 97 -3.98 12.86 10.88
N TYR A 98 -3.92 14.16 10.61
CA TYR A 98 -3.00 15.07 11.29
C TYR A 98 -3.23 15.07 12.81
N ALA A 99 -2.16 14.87 13.57
CA ALA A 99 -2.15 14.94 15.02
C ALA A 99 -0.98 15.80 15.55
N THR A 100 -1.08 16.24 16.81
CA THR A 100 -0.02 17.01 17.50
C THR A 100 0.77 16.15 18.49
N ALA A 101 0.67 14.83 18.34
CA ALA A 101 1.38 13.83 19.10
C ALA A 101 1.41 12.54 18.26
N GLU A 102 2.36 11.68 18.55
CA GLU A 102 2.47 10.38 17.88
C GLU A 102 1.15 9.58 18.05
N PRO A 103 0.56 9.09 16.95
CA PRO A 103 -0.62 8.24 17.02
C PRO A 103 -0.35 6.96 17.81
N VAL A 104 -1.33 6.55 18.61
CA VAL A 104 -1.26 5.26 19.32
C VAL A 104 -1.13 4.14 18.29
N GLU A 105 -0.23 3.20 18.55
CA GLU A 105 -0.07 2.00 17.72
C GLU A 105 -1.42 1.31 17.48
N SER A 106 -1.61 0.87 16.24
CA SER A 106 -2.80 0.15 15.81
C SER A 106 -4.13 0.92 15.85
N SER A 107 -4.09 2.26 15.90
CA SER A 107 -5.29 3.11 15.93
C SER A 107 -5.92 3.41 14.56
N GLY A 108 -5.18 3.22 13.46
CA GLY A 108 -5.66 3.57 12.12
C GLY A 108 -6.01 2.38 11.23
N THR A 109 -6.63 2.68 10.10
CA THR A 109 -7.06 1.69 9.13
C THR A 109 -5.89 1.24 8.27
N GLU A 110 -5.83 -0.05 7.92
CA GLU A 110 -4.83 -0.58 7.00
C GLU A 110 -4.76 0.24 5.71
N GLY A 111 -3.56 0.65 5.34
CA GLY A 111 -3.28 1.40 4.12
C GLY A 111 -3.32 2.91 4.21
N GLU A 112 -3.76 3.47 5.34
CA GLU A 112 -3.83 4.93 5.53
C GLU A 112 -2.48 5.51 5.95
N ILE A 113 -2.15 6.68 5.41
CA ILE A 113 -1.02 7.51 5.84
C ILE A 113 -1.51 8.45 6.94
N TYR A 114 -0.65 8.69 7.92
CA TYR A 114 -0.86 9.71 8.94
C TYR A 114 0.34 10.66 9.01
N VAL A 115 0.05 11.86 9.48
CA VAL A 115 1.05 12.88 9.77
C VAL A 115 0.89 13.31 11.20
N TRP A 116 1.98 13.52 11.92
CA TRP A 116 1.93 14.22 13.20
C TRP A 116 3.08 15.20 13.33
N TYR A 117 2.88 16.20 14.18
CA TYR A 117 3.84 17.28 14.37
C TYR A 117 4.32 17.33 15.81
N ASP A 118 5.64 17.32 16.00
CA ASP A 118 6.28 17.58 17.28
C ASP A 118 6.61 19.07 17.41
N ALA A 119 5.92 19.76 18.32
CA ALA A 119 6.13 21.17 18.59
C ALA A 119 7.42 21.48 19.37
N SER A 120 8.04 20.49 20.01
CA SER A 120 9.28 20.65 20.78
C SER A 120 10.48 20.72 19.83
N ASP A 121 10.51 19.80 18.86
CA ASP A 121 11.61 19.67 17.91
C ASP A 121 11.33 20.38 16.56
N LEU A 122 10.10 20.88 16.36
CA LEU A 122 9.64 21.52 15.13
C LEU A 122 9.73 20.59 13.91
N VAL A 123 9.39 19.31 14.09
CA VAL A 123 9.52 18.25 13.08
C VAL A 123 8.15 17.65 12.75
N PHE A 124 7.90 17.44 11.45
CA PHE A 124 6.78 16.65 10.98
C PHE A 124 7.20 15.20 10.80
N HIS A 125 6.35 14.29 11.24
CA HIS A 125 6.53 12.86 11.15
C HIS A 125 5.44 12.27 10.25
N VAL A 126 5.83 11.37 9.36
CA VAL A 126 4.96 10.75 8.37
C VAL A 126 5.19 9.25 8.34
N ASN A 127 4.10 8.49 8.43
CA ASN A 127 4.13 7.04 8.28
C ASN A 127 2.73 6.55 7.87
N GLY A 128 2.55 5.25 7.73
CA GLY A 128 1.25 4.67 7.40
C GLY A 128 1.05 3.30 8.04
N TRP A 129 -0.19 2.82 7.96
CA TRP A 129 -0.58 1.53 8.50
C TRP A 129 -0.46 0.45 7.42
N GLY A 130 0.25 -0.63 7.71
CA GLY A 130 0.39 -1.80 6.84
C GLY A 130 -0.74 -2.81 7.01
N ALA A 131 -0.51 -4.01 6.47
CA ALA A 131 -1.35 -5.19 6.69
C ALA A 131 -1.28 -5.64 8.16
N GLY A 132 -2.43 -5.73 8.84
CA GLY A 132 -2.50 -5.71 10.30
C GLY A 132 -2.12 -4.31 10.81
N PRO A 133 -2.84 -3.74 11.80
CA PRO A 133 -2.73 -2.32 12.19
C PRO A 133 -1.36 -2.02 12.83
N SER A 134 -0.34 -1.95 12.00
CA SER A 134 1.08 -1.91 12.33
C SER A 134 1.73 -0.89 11.41
N LYS A 135 2.68 -0.12 11.93
CA LYS A 135 3.38 0.88 11.14
C LYS A 135 4.16 0.22 10.00
N VAL A 136 4.21 0.88 8.84
CA VAL A 136 5.01 0.38 7.72
C VAL A 136 6.50 0.66 7.90
N TYR A 137 6.84 1.77 8.54
CA TYR A 137 8.20 2.06 8.99
C TYR A 137 8.33 1.90 10.50
N ASP A 138 9.44 1.30 10.96
CA ASP A 138 9.74 1.18 12.40
C ASP A 138 9.99 2.57 13.03
N ASN A 139 10.58 3.47 12.25
CA ASN A 139 10.73 4.88 12.60
C ASN A 139 10.06 5.73 11.53
N ASP A 140 9.32 6.74 11.97
CA ASP A 140 8.60 7.63 11.06
C ASP A 140 9.56 8.41 10.15
N LEU A 141 9.11 8.67 8.92
CA LEU A 141 9.81 9.58 8.03
C LEU A 141 9.67 11.00 8.57
N THR A 142 10.72 11.81 8.47
CA THR A 142 10.72 13.16 9.04
C THR A 142 10.85 14.22 7.96
N ALA A 143 10.16 15.35 8.14
CA ALA A 143 10.31 16.56 7.36
C ALA A 143 10.50 17.75 8.30
N ARG A 144 11.48 18.60 7.99
CA ARG A 144 11.87 19.76 8.80
C ARG A 144 12.43 20.86 7.90
N LYS A 145 12.34 22.10 8.36
CA LYS A 145 12.97 23.23 7.67
C LYS A 145 14.49 23.19 7.76
#